data_AF-A0A315ZCW2-F1
#
_entry.id   AF-A0A315ZCW2-F1
#
_cell.length_a   1.000
_cell.length_b   1.000
_cell.length_c   1.000
_cell.angle_alpha   90.00
_cell.angle_beta   90.00
_cell.angle_gamma   90.00
#
_symmetry.space_group_name_H-M   'P 1'
#
loop_
_entity.id
_entity.type
_entity.pdbx_description
1 polymer ?
#
loop_
_entity_poly.entity_id
_entity_poly.type
_entity_poly.pdbx_seq_one_letter_code
_entity_poly.pdbx_strand_id
1 'polypeptide(L)'
;MEYRFNKYDFKRYLLENMPGARIDELIFWKNNIPVPLDLVYRIFEERNALVRLYLDHLSAILFYWKSQTNEDVAIGIASQPCKKKDDEVGGISNILARYFEDQEIRGTINNIREVLGQSSYKPELEGILKALRHDGKKYKRIYFPLSVKKKLVEYSPELVKVVGVSNNDMFGNVVADHLKIYRSGFSDGFYSIFNKLLDFQILFQTEGSLEEVKNTEMSMDLPDLGCDIPKNASILFNEEDSTVAWEPIYDQNRIKSQLCLKHDFISHYKNDPEALNAIAQLAQAYSEIEMKTFKKKDKRFMEDIRSDISRQLRIYVEELMG
;
A
#
# COMPACT_ATOMS: atom_id res chain seq x y z
N MET A 1 14.51 -18.50 -6.64
CA MET A 1 15.16 -17.38 -5.92
C MET A 1 14.30 -17.16 -4.69
N GLU A 2 14.91 -17.14 -3.51
CA GLU A 2 14.16 -16.94 -2.26
C GLU A 2 13.94 -15.43 -2.07
N TYR A 3 12.69 -14.98 -2.17
CA TYR A 3 12.34 -13.59 -1.88
C TYR A 3 12.28 -13.42 -0.36
N ARG A 4 12.53 -12.22 0.15
CA ARG A 4 12.17 -11.80 1.51
C ARG A 4 10.91 -10.95 1.46
N PHE A 5 10.13 -10.95 2.55
CA PHE A 5 8.88 -10.18 2.60
C PHE A 5 9.14 -8.69 2.87
N ASN A 6 9.67 -7.98 1.87
CA ASN A 6 9.93 -6.55 1.92
C ASN A 6 9.63 -5.85 0.57
N LYS A 7 9.60 -4.52 0.57
CA LYS A 7 9.26 -3.72 -0.63
C LYS A 7 10.24 -3.88 -1.80
N TYR A 8 11.51 -4.19 -1.52
CA TYR A 8 12.56 -4.34 -2.53
C TYR A 8 12.43 -5.67 -3.27
N ASP A 9 12.22 -6.75 -2.54
CA ASP A 9 11.97 -8.06 -3.12
C ASP A 9 10.57 -8.15 -3.73
N PHE A 10 9.59 -7.39 -3.24
CA PHE A 10 8.34 -7.21 -3.94
C PHE A 10 8.54 -6.53 -5.31
N LYS A 11 9.35 -5.47 -5.40
CA LYS A 11 9.74 -4.86 -6.68
C LYS A 11 10.41 -5.87 -7.62
N ARG A 12 11.35 -6.67 -7.12
CA ARG A 12 12.00 -7.75 -7.91
C ARG A 12 10.99 -8.79 -8.38
N TYR A 13 10.10 -9.22 -7.49
CA TYR A 13 9.00 -10.13 -7.83
C TYR A 13 8.12 -9.57 -8.93
N LEU A 14 7.79 -8.27 -8.90
CA LEU A 14 7.03 -7.61 -9.97
C LEU A 14 7.75 -7.66 -11.31
N LEU A 15 9.06 -7.39 -11.36
CA LEU A 15 9.85 -7.45 -12.60
C LEU A 15 9.88 -8.85 -13.20
N GLU A 16 10.00 -9.87 -12.36
CA GLU A 16 10.11 -11.27 -12.79
C GLU A 16 8.74 -11.87 -13.17
N ASN A 17 7.66 -11.44 -12.52
CA ASN A 17 6.33 -12.09 -12.61
C ASN A 17 5.25 -11.22 -13.28
N MET A 18 5.60 -10.03 -13.77
CA MET A 18 4.70 -9.17 -14.53
C MET A 18 5.24 -8.93 -15.95
N PRO A 19 4.65 -9.58 -16.97
CA PRO A 19 5.07 -9.35 -18.35
C PRO A 19 5.00 -7.88 -18.75
N GLY A 20 6.05 -7.39 -19.40
CA GLY A 20 6.17 -5.99 -19.82
C GLY A 20 6.52 -5.03 -18.67
N ALA A 21 6.87 -5.54 -17.49
CA ALA A 21 7.43 -4.73 -16.42
C ALA A 21 8.89 -4.38 -16.70
N ARG A 22 9.25 -3.11 -16.47
CA ARG A 22 10.64 -2.63 -16.49
C ARG A 22 10.79 -1.45 -15.55
N ILE A 23 12.02 -1.11 -15.20
CA ILE A 23 12.34 0.11 -14.45
C ILE A 23 13.23 0.97 -15.32
N ASP A 24 12.82 2.22 -15.50
CA ASP A 24 13.65 3.28 -16.05
C ASP A 24 13.78 4.34 -14.94
N GLU A 25 14.97 4.44 -14.33
CA GLU A 25 15.26 5.28 -13.18
C GLU A 25 14.27 5.05 -12.01
N LEU A 26 13.33 5.98 -11.81
CA LEU A 26 12.38 6.03 -10.70
C LEU A 26 10.96 5.68 -11.15
N ILE A 27 10.83 5.19 -12.39
CA ILE A 27 9.56 4.87 -12.99
C ILE A 27 9.51 3.36 -13.18
N PHE A 28 8.56 2.73 -12.48
CA PHE A 28 8.14 1.38 -12.77
C PHE A 28 7.16 1.42 -13.93
N TRP A 29 7.53 0.81 -15.04
CA TRP A 29 6.66 0.68 -16.20
C TRP A 29 5.94 -0.64 -16.17
N LYS A 30 4.64 -0.61 -16.45
CA LYS A 30 3.89 -1.78 -16.91
C LYS A 30 3.42 -1.51 -18.33
N ASN A 31 4.04 -2.15 -19.33
CA ASN A 31 3.82 -1.84 -20.73
C ASN A 31 4.06 -0.34 -21.01
N ASN A 32 2.99 0.42 -21.26
CA ASN A 32 3.02 1.86 -21.55
C ASN A 32 2.53 2.71 -20.37
N ILE A 33 2.31 2.11 -19.20
CA ILE A 33 1.81 2.79 -18.02
C ILE A 33 3.01 3.10 -17.10
N PRO A 34 3.43 4.37 -16.97
CA PRO A 34 4.43 4.76 -16.00
C PRO A 34 3.79 4.82 -14.61
N VAL A 35 4.43 4.20 -13.62
CA VAL A 35 4.06 4.30 -12.21
C VAL A 35 5.30 4.73 -11.44
N PRO A 36 5.28 5.88 -10.74
CA PRO A 36 6.36 6.27 -9.85
C PRO A 36 6.70 5.14 -8.86
N LEU A 37 7.99 4.83 -8.72
CA LEU A 37 8.48 3.69 -7.92
C LEU A 37 8.13 3.83 -6.43
N ASP A 38 8.06 5.06 -5.92
CA ASP A 38 7.56 5.38 -4.59
C ASP A 38 6.12 4.89 -4.38
N LEU A 39 5.26 4.95 -5.40
CA LEU A 39 3.90 4.43 -5.30
C LEU A 39 3.86 2.90 -5.27
N VAL A 40 4.79 2.24 -5.96
CA VAL A 40 4.94 0.77 -5.87
C VAL A 40 5.31 0.36 -4.45
N TYR A 41 6.27 1.06 -3.85
CA TYR A 41 6.68 0.84 -2.46
C TYR A 41 5.55 1.17 -1.49
N ARG A 42 4.84 2.27 -1.69
CA ARG A 42 3.71 2.68 -0.85
C ARG A 42 2.57 1.66 -0.88
N ILE A 43 2.28 1.05 -2.04
CA ILE A 43 1.33 -0.07 -2.15
C ILE A 43 1.75 -1.25 -1.26
N PHE A 44 3.05 -1.57 -1.19
CA PHE A 44 3.56 -2.61 -0.32
C PHE A 44 3.52 -2.21 1.17
N GLU A 45 3.87 -0.97 1.50
CA GLU A 45 3.87 -0.47 2.87
C GLU A 45 2.44 -0.41 3.43
N GLU A 46 1.47 0.06 2.63
CA GLU A 46 0.05 0.12 2.99
C GLU A 46 -0.70 -1.21 2.74
N ARG A 47 0.02 -2.32 2.49
CA ARG A 47 -0.56 -3.63 2.13
C ARG A 47 -1.64 -4.10 3.09
N ASN A 48 -1.46 -3.93 4.41
CA ASN A 48 -2.44 -4.40 5.40
C ASN A 48 -3.79 -3.68 5.23
N ALA A 49 -3.76 -2.36 5.03
CA ALA A 49 -4.96 -1.58 4.80
C ALA A 49 -5.61 -1.92 3.46
N LEU A 50 -4.82 -2.07 2.40
CA LEU A 50 -5.32 -2.45 1.07
C LEU A 50 -5.90 -3.86 1.03
N VAL A 51 -5.27 -4.84 1.68
CA VAL A 51 -5.79 -6.21 1.78
C VAL A 51 -7.05 -6.26 2.64
N ARG A 52 -7.15 -5.44 3.70
CA ARG A 52 -8.39 -5.28 4.47
C ARG A 52 -9.54 -4.74 3.61
N LEU A 53 -9.29 -3.71 2.78
CA LEU A 53 -10.29 -3.22 1.82
C LEU A 53 -10.69 -4.30 0.80
N TYR A 54 -9.73 -5.10 0.34
CA TYR A 54 -10.01 -6.24 -0.53
C TYR A 54 -10.91 -7.28 0.15
N LEU A 55 -10.63 -7.61 1.41
CA LEU A 55 -11.46 -8.50 2.22
C LEU A 55 -12.86 -7.93 2.47
N ASP A 56 -13.02 -6.62 2.62
CA ASP A 56 -14.34 -5.98 2.70
C ASP A 56 -15.13 -6.16 1.41
N HIS A 57 -14.47 -6.05 0.25
CA HIS A 57 -15.08 -6.34 -1.04
C HIS A 57 -15.45 -7.82 -1.21
N LEU A 58 -14.59 -8.75 -0.78
CA LEU A 58 -14.90 -10.18 -0.79
C LEU A 58 -16.08 -10.52 0.12
N SER A 59 -16.08 -9.98 1.33
CA SER A 59 -17.17 -10.15 2.29
C SER A 59 -18.46 -9.59 1.71
N ALA A 60 -18.43 -8.37 1.17
CA ALA A 60 -19.58 -7.75 0.50
C ALA A 60 -20.18 -8.64 -0.60
N ILE A 61 -19.35 -9.29 -1.42
CA ILE A 61 -19.81 -10.25 -2.44
C ILE A 61 -20.53 -11.42 -1.79
N LEU A 62 -19.94 -12.06 -0.79
CA LEU A 62 -20.52 -13.26 -0.14
C LEU A 62 -21.85 -12.94 0.55
N PHE A 63 -21.89 -11.83 1.27
CA PHE A 63 -23.08 -11.32 1.94
C PHE A 63 -24.20 -11.00 0.94
N TYR A 64 -23.87 -10.28 -0.13
CA TYR A 64 -24.84 -9.93 -1.17
C TYR A 64 -25.30 -11.14 -1.99
N TRP A 65 -24.40 -12.10 -2.22
CA TRP A 65 -24.71 -13.36 -2.88
C TRP A 65 -25.76 -14.15 -2.10
N LYS A 66 -25.54 -14.34 -0.79
CA LYS A 66 -26.46 -15.07 0.07
C LYS A 66 -27.80 -14.35 0.23
N SER A 67 -27.83 -13.02 0.13
CA SER A 67 -29.06 -12.24 0.20
C SER A 67 -29.91 -12.29 -1.07
N GLN A 68 -29.39 -12.80 -2.20
CA GLN A 68 -30.18 -12.91 -3.42
C GLN A 68 -31.22 -14.03 -3.28
N THR A 69 -32.48 -13.70 -3.52
CA THR A 69 -33.60 -14.67 -3.56
C THR A 69 -33.99 -15.06 -4.99
N ASN A 70 -33.37 -14.46 -6.01
CA ASN A 70 -33.78 -14.60 -7.41
C ASN A 70 -33.22 -15.86 -8.08
N GLU A 71 -34.04 -16.47 -8.93
CA GLU A 71 -33.68 -17.64 -9.77
C GLU A 71 -32.61 -17.30 -10.82
N ASP A 72 -32.49 -16.03 -11.22
CA ASP A 72 -31.53 -15.58 -12.24
C ASP A 72 -30.29 -14.88 -11.62
N VAL A 73 -29.35 -15.73 -11.28
CA VAL A 73 -28.11 -15.46 -10.52
C VAL A 73 -27.23 -14.35 -11.13
N ALA A 74 -27.17 -14.27 -12.46
CA ALA A 74 -26.31 -13.30 -13.15
C ALA A 74 -26.87 -11.87 -13.10
N ILE A 75 -28.19 -11.73 -12.99
CA ILE A 75 -28.89 -10.45 -12.89
C ILE A 75 -28.70 -9.85 -11.50
N GLY A 76 -28.75 -10.69 -10.45
CA GLY A 76 -28.55 -10.29 -9.06
C GLY A 76 -27.25 -9.51 -8.84
N ILE A 77 -26.09 -10.10 -9.18
CA ILE A 77 -24.77 -9.44 -8.99
C ILE A 77 -24.60 -8.18 -9.85
N ALA A 78 -25.18 -8.16 -11.05
CA ALA A 78 -25.14 -6.97 -11.90
C ALA A 78 -25.99 -5.81 -11.34
N SER A 79 -27.03 -6.12 -10.57
CA SER A 79 -28.00 -5.17 -10.00
C SER A 79 -27.63 -4.61 -8.62
N GLN A 80 -26.44 -4.95 -8.13
CA GLN A 80 -25.96 -4.54 -6.80
C GLN A 80 -25.99 -3.01 -6.57
N PRO A 81 -26.12 -2.57 -5.30
CA PRO A 81 -26.15 -1.15 -4.97
C PRO A 81 -24.95 -0.40 -5.52
N CYS A 82 -25.13 0.86 -5.87
CA CYS A 82 -24.06 1.78 -6.26
C CYS A 82 -24.36 3.16 -5.69
N LYS A 83 -23.42 4.11 -5.75
CA LYS A 83 -23.65 5.45 -5.16
C LYS A 83 -24.88 6.16 -5.73
N LYS A 84 -25.34 5.76 -6.93
CA LYS A 84 -26.54 6.29 -7.58
C LYS A 84 -27.86 5.71 -7.06
N LYS A 85 -27.82 4.64 -6.25
CA LYS A 85 -28.98 3.92 -5.71
C LYS A 85 -28.95 3.88 -4.17
N ASP A 86 -28.69 5.03 -3.56
CA ASP A 86 -28.49 5.12 -2.10
C ASP A 86 -29.75 4.78 -1.31
N ASP A 87 -30.94 5.00 -1.89
CA ASP A 87 -32.23 4.71 -1.26
C ASP A 87 -32.48 3.20 -1.05
N GLU A 88 -31.79 2.33 -1.80
CA GLU A 88 -31.86 0.85 -1.63
C GLU A 88 -30.98 0.35 -0.46
N VAL A 89 -30.09 1.19 0.09
CA VAL A 89 -29.07 0.80 1.07
C VAL A 89 -29.65 0.53 2.47
N GLY A 90 -30.66 1.28 2.88
CA GLY A 90 -31.30 1.10 4.20
C GLY A 90 -32.08 -0.21 4.33
N GLY A 91 -32.63 -0.72 3.23
CA GLY A 91 -33.25 -2.06 3.19
C GLY A 91 -32.21 -3.17 3.23
N ILE A 92 -31.08 -2.97 2.54
CA ILE A 92 -30.00 -3.96 2.45
C ILE A 92 -29.22 -4.08 3.75
N SER A 93 -28.96 -2.99 4.49
CA SER A 93 -28.22 -3.06 5.76
C SER A 93 -28.84 -4.04 6.76
N ASN A 94 -30.17 -4.04 6.90
CA ASN A 94 -30.90 -4.93 7.79
C ASN A 94 -30.86 -6.39 7.34
N ILE A 95 -30.80 -6.62 6.02
CA ILE A 95 -30.67 -7.95 5.44
C ILE A 95 -29.25 -8.47 5.67
N LEU A 96 -28.23 -7.64 5.39
CA LEU A 96 -26.82 -8.01 5.57
C LEU A 96 -26.46 -8.28 7.02
N ALA A 97 -27.01 -7.51 7.96
CA ALA A 97 -26.77 -7.70 9.40
C ALA A 97 -27.08 -9.14 9.86
N ARG A 98 -28.08 -9.80 9.25
CA ARG A 98 -28.46 -11.18 9.60
C ARG A 98 -27.41 -12.22 9.19
N TYR A 99 -26.64 -11.93 8.15
CA TYR A 99 -25.62 -12.84 7.61
C TYR A 99 -24.28 -12.74 8.35
N PHE A 100 -24.11 -11.80 9.28
CA PHE A 100 -22.90 -11.74 10.12
C PHE A 100 -22.76 -12.95 11.05
N GLU A 101 -23.88 -13.58 11.42
CA GLU A 101 -23.91 -14.79 12.24
C GLU A 101 -23.97 -16.09 11.42
N ASP A 102 -24.02 -15.98 10.08
CA ASP A 102 -24.03 -17.15 9.20
C ASP A 102 -22.67 -17.89 9.25
N GLN A 103 -22.70 -19.14 9.72
CA GLN A 103 -21.48 -19.93 9.92
C GLN A 103 -20.73 -20.24 8.63
N GLU A 104 -21.44 -20.39 7.51
CA GLU A 104 -20.87 -20.73 6.21
C GLU A 104 -20.10 -19.54 5.63
N ILE A 105 -20.70 -18.34 5.72
CA ILE A 105 -20.07 -17.09 5.32
C ILE A 105 -18.86 -16.78 6.21
N ARG A 106 -19.02 -16.89 7.54
CA ARG A 106 -17.91 -16.66 8.49
C ARG A 106 -16.77 -17.62 8.26
N GLY A 107 -17.07 -18.91 8.07
CA GLY A 107 -16.07 -19.94 7.78
C GLY A 107 -15.30 -19.62 6.49
N THR A 108 -16.01 -19.21 5.44
CA THR A 108 -15.40 -18.84 4.16
C THR A 108 -14.51 -17.60 4.29
N ILE A 109 -14.97 -16.54 4.97
CA ILE A 109 -14.17 -15.34 5.23
C ILE A 109 -12.94 -15.67 6.07
N ASN A 110 -13.07 -16.53 7.08
CA ASN A 110 -11.96 -16.97 7.91
C ASN A 110 -10.91 -17.74 7.09
N ASN A 111 -11.34 -18.64 6.22
CA ASN A 111 -10.42 -19.36 5.33
C ASN A 111 -9.68 -18.40 4.39
N ILE A 112 -10.39 -17.41 3.83
CA ILE A 112 -9.79 -16.44 2.90
C ILE A 112 -8.81 -15.50 3.63
N ARG A 113 -9.17 -14.99 4.82
CA ARG A 113 -8.28 -14.09 5.56
C ARG A 113 -7.01 -14.80 6.03
N GLU A 114 -7.08 -16.11 6.32
CA GLU A 114 -5.91 -16.93 6.67
C GLU A 114 -4.99 -17.09 5.48
N VAL A 115 -5.53 -17.44 4.31
CA VAL A 115 -4.78 -17.49 3.04
C VAL A 115 -4.07 -16.16 2.74
N LEU A 116 -4.73 -15.04 3.06
CA LEU A 116 -4.18 -13.71 2.86
C LEU A 116 -3.38 -13.19 4.07
N GLY A 117 -3.17 -13.97 5.12
CA GLY A 117 -2.35 -13.53 6.26
C GLY A 117 -2.93 -12.38 7.10
N GLN A 118 -4.24 -12.14 7.05
CA GLN A 118 -4.91 -11.07 7.80
C GLN A 118 -5.72 -11.66 8.96
N SER A 119 -5.02 -12.24 9.95
CA SER A 119 -5.67 -12.91 11.09
C SER A 119 -6.53 -12.00 11.96
N SER A 120 -6.22 -10.70 11.99
CA SER A 120 -6.99 -9.68 12.74
C SER A 120 -8.23 -9.18 11.99
N TYR A 121 -8.40 -9.53 10.71
CA TYR A 121 -9.54 -9.07 9.93
C TYR A 121 -10.86 -9.58 10.53
N LYS A 122 -11.78 -8.65 10.71
CA LYS A 122 -13.18 -8.90 11.05
C LYS A 122 -14.04 -8.05 10.11
N PRO A 123 -15.02 -8.65 9.41
CA PRO A 123 -15.95 -7.87 8.60
C PRO A 123 -16.75 -6.94 9.52
N GLU A 124 -16.92 -5.71 9.08
CA GLU A 124 -17.74 -4.69 9.74
C GLU A 124 -18.82 -4.23 8.77
N LEU A 125 -20.03 -3.99 9.28
CA LEU A 125 -21.19 -3.61 8.45
C LEU A 125 -20.91 -2.35 7.64
N GLU A 126 -20.24 -1.35 8.24
CA GLU A 126 -19.87 -0.12 7.53
C GLU A 126 -18.91 -0.39 6.37
N GLY A 127 -17.86 -1.20 6.59
CA GLY A 127 -16.91 -1.60 5.56
C GLY A 127 -17.58 -2.33 4.40
N ILE A 128 -18.47 -3.28 4.71
CA ILE A 128 -19.23 -4.04 3.71
C ILE A 128 -20.17 -3.12 2.92
N LEU A 129 -20.91 -2.23 3.57
CA LEU A 129 -21.81 -1.28 2.89
C LEU A 129 -21.02 -0.32 2.00
N LYS A 130 -19.87 0.16 2.46
CA LYS A 130 -18.97 1.01 1.67
C LYS A 130 -18.45 0.26 0.45
N ALA A 131 -18.05 -1.00 0.62
CA ALA A 131 -17.59 -1.86 -0.47
C ALA A 131 -18.70 -2.12 -1.51
N LEU A 132 -19.93 -2.40 -1.06
CA LEU A 132 -21.09 -2.55 -1.95
C LEU A 132 -21.40 -1.26 -2.72
N ARG A 133 -21.27 -0.09 -2.09
CA ARG A 133 -21.58 1.21 -2.73
C ARG A 133 -20.53 1.66 -3.74
N HIS A 134 -19.33 1.11 -3.75
CA HIS A 134 -18.22 1.55 -4.63
C HIS A 134 -18.59 1.49 -6.12
N ASP A 135 -18.58 2.60 -6.88
CA ASP A 135 -19.04 2.60 -8.28
C ASP A 135 -18.14 1.80 -9.25
N GLY A 136 -18.71 1.20 -10.31
CA GLY A 136 -17.98 0.53 -11.40
C GLY A 136 -18.56 -0.82 -11.87
N LYS A 137 -17.87 -1.51 -12.79
CA LYS A 137 -18.18 -2.90 -13.23
C LYS A 137 -17.68 -3.93 -12.18
N LYS A 138 -18.12 -3.76 -10.93
CA LYS A 138 -17.43 -4.13 -9.68
C LYS A 138 -16.87 -5.57 -9.64
N TYR A 139 -17.72 -6.56 -9.42
CA TYR A 139 -17.25 -7.89 -9.02
C TYR A 139 -17.02 -8.86 -10.17
N LYS A 140 -17.56 -8.59 -11.37
CA LYS A 140 -17.16 -9.33 -12.58
C LYS A 140 -15.65 -9.21 -12.89
N ARG A 141 -15.00 -8.21 -12.28
CA ARG A 141 -13.65 -7.72 -12.55
C ARG A 141 -12.68 -7.89 -11.38
N ILE A 142 -13.16 -8.40 -10.25
CA ILE A 142 -12.29 -8.63 -9.10
C ILE A 142 -11.30 -9.75 -9.41
N TYR A 143 -10.03 -9.54 -9.12
CA TYR A 143 -9.02 -10.58 -9.23
C TYR A 143 -9.12 -11.53 -8.05
N PHE A 144 -9.00 -12.84 -8.33
CA PHE A 144 -8.90 -13.88 -7.31
C PHE A 144 -7.56 -14.60 -7.46
N PRO A 145 -6.64 -14.48 -6.47
CA PRO A 145 -5.50 -15.38 -6.39
C PRO A 145 -5.98 -16.84 -6.38
N LEU A 146 -5.19 -17.75 -6.96
CA LEU A 146 -5.60 -19.16 -7.12
C LEU A 146 -6.06 -19.80 -5.80
N SER A 147 -5.35 -19.53 -4.70
CA SER A 147 -5.68 -20.05 -3.37
C SER A 147 -7.03 -19.52 -2.87
N VAL A 148 -7.33 -18.24 -3.08
CA VAL A 148 -8.62 -17.63 -2.74
C VAL A 148 -9.74 -18.18 -3.63
N LYS A 149 -9.47 -18.32 -4.93
CA LYS A 149 -10.44 -18.87 -5.90
C LYS A 149 -10.86 -20.30 -5.53
N LYS A 150 -9.93 -21.14 -5.08
CA LYS A 150 -10.24 -22.50 -4.59
C LYS A 150 -11.24 -22.46 -3.43
N LYS A 151 -11.02 -21.58 -2.44
CA LYS A 151 -11.93 -21.40 -1.30
C LYS A 151 -13.31 -20.89 -1.70
N LEU A 152 -13.39 -20.01 -2.69
CA LEU A 152 -14.67 -19.54 -3.23
C LEU A 152 -15.42 -20.62 -4.01
N VAL A 153 -14.70 -21.49 -4.74
CA VAL A 153 -15.31 -22.64 -5.43
C VAL A 153 -15.84 -23.67 -4.42
N GLU A 154 -15.11 -23.92 -3.32
CA GLU A 154 -15.56 -24.77 -2.21
C GLU A 154 -16.85 -24.24 -1.58
N TYR A 155 -16.98 -22.91 -1.42
CA TYR A 155 -18.18 -22.27 -0.89
C TYR A 155 -19.35 -22.29 -1.89
N SER A 156 -19.14 -21.81 -3.11
CA SER A 156 -20.19 -21.75 -4.13
C SER A 156 -19.60 -21.73 -5.55
N PRO A 157 -19.68 -22.84 -6.30
CA PRO A 157 -19.23 -22.89 -7.69
C PRO A 157 -19.96 -21.90 -8.60
N GLU A 158 -21.26 -21.67 -8.36
CA GLU A 158 -22.07 -20.74 -9.15
C GLU A 158 -21.61 -19.29 -8.98
N LEU A 159 -21.17 -18.89 -7.78
CA LEU A 159 -20.64 -17.56 -7.52
C LEU A 159 -19.43 -17.24 -8.42
N VAL A 160 -18.51 -18.19 -8.56
CA VAL A 160 -17.27 -18.03 -9.33
C VAL A 160 -17.52 -17.98 -10.85
N LYS A 161 -18.70 -18.43 -11.32
CA LYS A 161 -19.09 -18.28 -12.73
C LYS A 161 -19.50 -16.85 -13.10
N VAL A 162 -19.90 -16.05 -12.12
CA VAL A 162 -20.42 -14.69 -12.33
C VAL A 162 -19.53 -13.59 -11.75
N VAL A 163 -18.63 -13.94 -10.82
CA VAL A 163 -17.66 -13.05 -10.18
C VAL A 163 -16.23 -13.38 -10.63
N GLY A 164 -15.41 -12.37 -10.88
CA GLY A 164 -14.00 -12.55 -11.28
C GLY A 164 -13.82 -13.21 -12.66
N VAL A 165 -14.78 -13.01 -13.56
CA VAL A 165 -14.82 -13.61 -14.91
C VAL A 165 -13.98 -12.82 -15.91
N SER A 166 -13.71 -11.54 -15.65
CA SER A 166 -12.93 -10.67 -16.54
C SER A 166 -11.68 -10.15 -15.85
N ASN A 167 -10.57 -10.15 -16.58
CA ASN A 167 -9.24 -9.77 -16.08
C ASN A 167 -9.00 -8.26 -16.04
N ASN A 168 -10.04 -7.45 -15.83
CA ASN A 168 -9.93 -5.98 -15.88
C ASN A 168 -10.35 -5.34 -14.57
N ASP A 169 -9.93 -4.09 -14.39
CA ASP A 169 -9.74 -3.46 -13.10
C ASP A 169 -11.01 -2.98 -12.37
N MET A 170 -11.21 -3.48 -11.14
CA MET A 170 -12.00 -2.79 -10.09
C MET A 170 -11.10 -2.15 -9.02
N PHE A 171 -10.05 -2.86 -8.59
CA PHE A 171 -9.34 -2.55 -7.35
C PHE A 171 -8.27 -1.45 -7.49
N GLY A 172 -7.79 -1.16 -8.70
CA GLY A 172 -6.91 -0.02 -8.98
C GLY A 172 -7.54 1.32 -8.61
N ASN A 173 -8.87 1.46 -8.77
CA ASN A 173 -9.60 2.64 -8.29
C ASN A 173 -9.63 2.71 -6.76
N VAL A 174 -9.79 1.58 -6.08
CA VAL A 174 -9.78 1.48 -4.61
C VAL A 174 -8.39 1.86 -4.08
N VAL A 175 -7.33 1.37 -4.72
CA VAL A 175 -5.95 1.73 -4.40
C VAL A 175 -5.70 3.22 -4.62
N ALA A 176 -6.10 3.78 -5.76
CA ALA A 176 -5.96 5.21 -6.05
C ALA A 176 -6.69 6.08 -5.01
N ASP A 177 -7.91 5.69 -4.63
CA ASP A 177 -8.68 6.39 -3.59
C ASP A 177 -8.01 6.34 -2.22
N HIS A 178 -7.50 5.16 -1.84
CA HIS A 178 -6.80 4.97 -0.57
C HIS A 178 -5.53 5.84 -0.49
N LEU A 179 -4.73 5.82 -1.57
CA LEU A 179 -3.49 6.59 -1.67
C LEU A 179 -3.73 8.10 -1.88
N LYS A 180 -4.98 8.51 -2.14
CA LYS A 180 -5.42 9.88 -2.48
C LYS A 180 -4.77 10.40 -3.77
N ILE A 181 -4.69 9.55 -4.79
CA ILE A 181 -4.05 9.83 -6.08
C ILE A 181 -5.13 9.93 -7.17
N TYR A 182 -4.89 10.80 -8.15
CA TYR A 182 -5.77 10.94 -9.30
C TYR A 182 -5.86 9.63 -10.11
N ARG A 183 -7.08 9.12 -10.31
CA ARG A 183 -7.34 7.80 -10.89
C ARG A 183 -6.94 7.66 -12.36
N SER A 184 -7.00 8.75 -13.13
CA SER A 184 -6.82 8.71 -14.59
C SER A 184 -5.34 8.47 -14.94
N GLY A 185 -5.07 7.35 -15.60
CA GLY A 185 -3.74 6.98 -16.07
C GLY A 185 -3.02 5.94 -15.21
N PHE A 186 -3.40 5.76 -13.94
CA PHE A 186 -2.72 4.83 -13.02
C PHE A 186 -3.53 3.62 -12.60
N SER A 187 -4.86 3.64 -12.74
CA SER A 187 -5.75 2.57 -12.24
C SER A 187 -5.29 1.18 -12.70
N ASP A 188 -5.10 0.99 -14.02
CA ASP A 188 -4.65 -0.27 -14.61
C ASP A 188 -3.26 -0.72 -14.11
N GLY A 189 -2.37 0.24 -13.81
CA GLY A 189 -1.08 0.00 -13.19
C GLY A 189 -1.21 -0.47 -11.74
N PHE A 190 -1.99 0.25 -10.94
CA PHE A 190 -2.23 -0.07 -9.53
C PHE A 190 -2.93 -1.41 -9.34
N TYR A 191 -3.95 -1.72 -10.14
CA TYR A 191 -4.60 -3.03 -10.09
C TYR A 191 -3.61 -4.17 -10.35
N SER A 192 -2.73 -3.98 -11.31
CA SER A 192 -1.75 -4.99 -11.67
C SER A 192 -0.73 -5.22 -10.57
N ILE A 193 -0.23 -4.14 -9.98
CA ILE A 193 0.71 -4.19 -8.86
C ILE A 193 0.03 -4.82 -7.65
N PHE A 194 -1.20 -4.40 -7.33
CA PHE A 194 -1.96 -4.94 -6.20
C PHE A 194 -2.28 -6.44 -6.34
N ASN A 195 -2.65 -6.91 -7.54
CA ASN A 195 -2.86 -8.35 -7.73
C ASN A 195 -1.59 -9.16 -7.44
N LYS A 196 -0.43 -8.63 -7.88
CA LYS A 196 0.85 -9.25 -7.60
C LYS A 196 1.25 -9.13 -6.14
N LEU A 197 0.82 -8.09 -5.43
CA LEU A 197 0.95 -7.99 -3.97
C LEU A 197 0.20 -9.13 -3.27
N LEU A 198 -1.03 -9.45 -3.72
CA LEU A 198 -1.78 -10.60 -3.17
C LEU A 198 -1.05 -11.92 -3.42
N ASP A 199 -0.55 -12.14 -4.64
CA ASP A 199 0.22 -13.34 -4.97
C ASP A 199 1.50 -13.42 -4.10
N PHE A 200 2.21 -12.30 -3.95
CA PHE A 200 3.42 -12.20 -3.14
C PHE A 200 3.14 -12.51 -1.68
N GLN A 201 2.06 -11.96 -1.10
CA GLN A 201 1.68 -12.22 0.28
C GLN A 201 1.33 -13.70 0.54
N ILE A 202 0.70 -14.36 -0.44
CA ILE A 202 0.36 -15.79 -0.34
C ILE A 202 1.61 -16.67 -0.36
N LEU A 203 2.62 -16.33 -1.18
CA LEU A 203 3.88 -17.10 -1.26
C LEU A 203 4.47 -17.32 0.15
N PHE A 204 4.58 -16.25 0.94
CA PHE A 204 5.14 -16.30 2.29
C PHE A 204 4.20 -16.91 3.34
N GLN A 205 2.91 -17.09 3.05
CA GLN A 205 1.97 -17.82 3.92
C GLN A 205 2.12 -19.34 3.72
N THR A 206 2.30 -19.79 2.48
CA THR A 206 2.45 -21.21 2.15
C THR A 206 3.80 -21.80 2.56
N GLU A 207 4.85 -20.98 2.66
CA GLU A 207 6.20 -21.43 3.03
C GLU A 207 6.45 -21.44 4.55
N GLY A 208 5.41 -21.20 5.38
CA GLY A 208 5.53 -21.21 6.85
C GLY A 208 6.27 -19.99 7.45
N SER A 209 6.74 -19.09 6.60
CA SER A 209 7.64 -17.97 6.92
C SER A 209 6.97 -16.73 7.53
N LEU A 210 5.64 -16.67 7.62
CA LEU A 210 4.95 -15.48 8.18
C LEU A 210 4.71 -15.53 9.69
N GLU A 211 4.95 -16.66 10.37
CA GLU A 211 4.98 -16.66 11.84
C GLU A 211 6.20 -15.91 12.40
N GLU A 212 7.30 -15.83 11.65
CA GLU A 212 8.45 -14.99 12.00
C GLU A 212 8.22 -13.50 11.71
N VAL A 213 7.25 -13.15 10.85
CA VAL A 213 6.94 -11.77 10.46
C VAL A 213 5.78 -11.17 11.28
N LYS A 214 5.04 -11.99 12.04
CA LYS A 214 4.01 -11.51 12.99
C LYS A 214 4.59 -10.67 14.15
N ASN A 215 5.92 -10.60 14.28
CA ASN A 215 6.64 -9.72 15.21
C ASN A 215 7.53 -8.67 14.52
N THR A 216 7.33 -8.38 13.22
CA THR A 216 8.05 -7.29 12.53
C THR A 216 7.15 -6.12 12.13
N GLU A 217 6.07 -5.88 12.88
CA GLU A 217 5.94 -4.54 13.43
C GLU A 217 6.96 -4.46 14.56
N MET A 218 8.22 -4.16 14.22
CA MET A 218 9.07 -3.48 15.18
C MET A 218 8.47 -2.08 15.34
N SER A 219 7.42 -2.00 16.16
CA SER A 219 7.49 -1.15 17.34
C SER A 219 8.76 -1.57 18.08
N MET A 220 9.91 -1.13 17.58
CA MET A 220 11.07 -0.98 18.42
C MET A 220 10.60 0.11 19.38
N ASP A 221 10.13 -0.30 20.55
CA ASP A 221 10.41 0.52 21.73
C ASP A 221 11.92 0.69 21.66
N LEU A 222 12.34 1.81 21.08
CA LEU A 222 13.73 2.18 21.01
C LEU A 222 14.19 2.07 22.46
N PRO A 223 15.20 1.22 22.78
CA PRO A 223 15.90 1.43 24.02
C PRO A 223 16.29 2.90 23.99
N ASP A 224 16.09 3.61 25.10
CA ASP A 224 16.48 5.01 25.25
C ASP A 224 17.91 5.14 24.72
N LEU A 225 18.01 5.52 23.43
CA LEU A 225 19.24 5.43 22.67
C LEU A 225 19.90 6.73 23.03
N GLY A 226 20.64 6.67 24.14
CA GLY A 226 21.68 7.62 24.50
C GLY A 226 22.74 7.64 23.39
N CYS A 227 22.36 8.17 22.24
CA CYS A 227 23.25 8.58 21.20
C CYS A 227 23.86 9.88 21.71
N ASP A 228 25.17 9.89 21.92
CA ASP A 228 25.95 11.12 22.04
C ASP A 228 25.97 11.81 20.67
N ILE A 229 24.81 12.37 20.30
CA ILE A 229 24.64 13.17 19.09
C ILE A 229 25.39 14.47 19.31
N PRO A 230 26.27 14.89 18.37
CA PRO A 230 26.91 16.20 18.45
C PRO A 230 25.82 17.27 18.57
N LYS A 231 25.73 17.93 19.74
CA LYS A 231 24.81 19.07 19.97
C LYS A 231 25.27 20.30 19.19
N ASN A 232 25.22 20.24 17.87
CA ASN A 232 25.27 21.42 17.05
C ASN A 232 23.87 22.02 17.01
N ALA A 233 23.69 23.20 17.61
CA ALA A 233 22.40 23.86 17.81
C ALA A 233 21.60 24.20 16.52
N SER A 234 22.17 23.92 15.34
CA SER A 234 21.58 24.18 14.03
C SER A 234 20.93 22.95 13.36
N ILE A 235 21.06 21.75 13.94
CA ILE A 235 20.52 20.51 13.35
C ILE A 235 19.48 19.91 14.30
N LEU A 236 18.35 19.52 13.75
CA LEU A 236 17.27 18.80 14.41
C LEU A 236 17.16 17.40 13.81
N PHE A 237 16.60 16.47 14.58
CA PHE A 237 16.35 15.11 14.13
C PHE A 237 14.85 14.83 14.18
N ASN A 238 14.34 14.16 13.15
CA ASN A 238 12.97 13.69 13.06
C ASN A 238 12.97 12.16 12.93
N GLU A 239 12.10 11.52 13.70
CA GLU A 239 11.88 10.07 13.68
C GLU A 239 10.64 9.68 12.85
N GLU A 240 9.96 10.64 12.24
CA GLU A 240 8.87 10.38 11.30
C GLU A 240 9.41 9.84 9.96
N ASP A 241 8.63 8.97 9.34
CA ASP A 241 8.94 8.44 8.01
C ASP A 241 8.81 9.54 6.96
N SER A 242 9.88 9.76 6.19
CA SER A 242 9.91 10.73 5.10
C SER A 242 10.68 10.17 3.90
N THR A 243 10.24 10.52 2.71
CA THR A 243 10.93 10.22 1.44
C THR A 243 12.10 11.17 1.17
N VAL A 244 12.29 12.16 2.05
CA VAL A 244 13.33 13.18 1.96
C VAL A 244 14.28 13.02 3.14
N ALA A 245 15.58 13.06 2.87
CA ALA A 245 16.61 12.87 3.88
C ALA A 245 16.67 14.04 4.89
N TRP A 246 16.35 15.26 4.46
CA TRP A 246 16.26 16.43 5.34
C TRP A 246 15.28 17.51 4.85
N GLU A 247 14.78 18.31 5.79
CA GLU A 247 13.93 19.47 5.52
C GLU A 247 14.50 20.75 6.17
N PRO A 248 14.44 21.91 5.49
CA PRO A 248 14.78 23.18 6.11
C PRO A 248 13.67 23.65 7.06
N ILE A 249 14.04 24.09 8.26
CA ILE A 249 13.11 24.64 9.27
C ILE A 249 13.58 26.03 9.67
N TYR A 250 12.64 26.94 9.87
CA TYR A 250 12.93 28.22 10.51
C TYR A 250 12.59 28.13 12.00
N ASP A 251 13.60 28.17 12.86
CA ASP A 251 13.44 28.08 14.30
C ASP A 251 14.37 29.07 15.02
N GLN A 252 13.86 29.73 16.06
CA GLN A 252 14.61 30.71 16.86
C GLN A 252 15.35 31.77 16.02
N ASN A 253 14.68 32.28 14.98
CA ASN A 253 15.23 33.31 14.08
C ASN A 253 16.47 32.87 13.29
N ARG A 254 16.65 31.56 13.09
CA ARG A 254 17.71 30.96 12.28
C ARG A 254 17.15 29.85 11.40
N ILE A 255 17.79 29.62 10.26
CA ILE A 255 17.51 28.45 9.43
C ILE A 255 18.24 27.26 10.05
N LYS A 256 17.50 26.21 10.37
CA LYS A 256 17.99 24.91 10.85
C LYS A 256 17.64 23.84 9.83
N SER A 257 18.32 22.71 9.91
CA SER A 257 17.99 21.52 9.10
C SER A 257 17.50 20.41 9.98
N GLN A 258 16.42 19.76 9.56
CA GLN A 258 15.88 18.59 10.22
C GLN A 258 16.20 17.34 9.41
N LEU A 259 17.02 16.44 9.95
CA LEU A 259 17.33 15.16 9.33
C LEU A 259 16.25 14.12 9.65
N CYS A 260 15.82 13.35 8.66
CA CYS A 260 14.92 12.21 8.86
C CYS A 260 15.75 10.96 9.19
N LEU A 261 15.74 10.53 10.46
CA LEU A 261 16.49 9.36 10.93
C LEU A 261 16.01 8.05 10.32
N LYS A 262 14.77 7.99 9.84
CA LYS A 262 14.20 6.83 9.17
C LYS A 262 14.50 6.78 7.67
N HIS A 263 14.99 7.86 7.07
CA HIS A 263 15.39 7.84 5.67
C HIS A 263 16.55 6.85 5.48
N ASP A 264 16.44 5.95 4.50
CA ASP A 264 17.37 4.82 4.29
C ASP A 264 18.86 5.24 4.30
N PHE A 265 19.18 6.39 3.68
CA PHE A 265 20.54 6.92 3.70
C PHE A 265 21.00 7.36 5.09
N ILE A 266 20.16 8.09 5.84
CA ILE A 266 20.52 8.61 7.16
C ILE A 266 20.57 7.47 8.18
N SER A 267 19.64 6.52 8.07
CA SER A 267 19.57 5.37 8.94
C SER A 267 20.77 4.43 8.78
N HIS A 268 21.34 4.33 7.57
CA HIS A 268 22.57 3.57 7.30
C HIS A 268 23.78 4.14 8.06
N TYR A 269 23.93 5.47 8.10
CA TYR A 269 25.05 6.15 8.76
C TYR A 269 24.76 6.59 10.20
N LYS A 270 23.60 6.24 10.77
CA LYS A 270 23.18 6.72 12.10
C LYS A 270 24.14 6.35 13.24
N ASN A 271 24.86 5.24 13.08
CA ASN A 271 25.82 4.72 14.06
C ASN A 271 27.25 5.19 13.80
N ASP A 272 27.47 6.04 12.80
CA ASP A 272 28.75 6.67 12.46
C ASP A 272 28.66 8.19 12.72
N PRO A 273 29.14 8.66 13.90
CA PRO A 273 29.03 10.07 14.28
C PRO A 273 29.76 11.03 13.35
N GLU A 274 30.88 10.62 12.73
CA GLU A 274 31.66 11.48 11.84
C GLU A 274 30.93 11.65 10.50
N ALA A 275 30.44 10.54 9.92
CA ALA A 275 29.65 10.58 8.71
C ALA A 275 28.34 11.36 8.90
N LEU A 276 27.62 11.10 10.01
CA LEU A 276 26.37 11.79 10.32
C LEU A 276 26.58 13.30 10.48
N ASN A 277 27.68 13.72 11.11
CA ASN A 277 28.01 15.14 11.24
C ASN A 277 28.33 15.80 9.89
N ALA A 278 29.07 15.12 9.00
CA ALA A 278 29.34 15.61 7.65
C ALA A 278 28.04 15.77 6.83
N ILE A 279 27.15 14.78 6.89
CA ILE A 279 25.84 14.81 6.24
C ILE A 279 25.01 15.99 6.79
N ALA A 280 25.00 16.17 8.11
CA ALA A 280 24.24 17.23 8.75
C ALA A 280 24.74 18.63 8.37
N GLN A 281 26.05 18.81 8.22
CA GLN A 281 26.63 20.08 7.75
C GLN A 281 26.27 20.37 6.30
N LEU A 282 26.27 19.37 5.41
CA LEU A 282 25.85 19.52 4.02
C LEU A 282 24.36 19.87 3.93
N ALA A 283 23.51 19.17 4.70
CA ALA A 283 22.09 19.49 4.81
C ALA A 283 21.86 20.92 5.31
N GLN A 284 22.63 21.36 6.30
CA GLN A 284 22.58 22.73 6.82
C GLN A 284 22.97 23.78 5.79
N ALA A 285 24.09 23.58 5.08
CA ALA A 285 24.50 24.48 4.02
C ALA A 285 23.44 24.58 2.92
N TYR A 286 22.85 23.44 2.52
CA TYR A 286 21.80 23.40 1.51
C TYR A 286 20.54 24.14 1.96
N SER A 287 20.05 23.85 3.17
CA SER A 287 18.86 24.49 3.75
C SER A 287 19.01 26.00 3.85
N GLU A 288 20.19 26.51 4.17
CA GLU A 288 20.46 27.94 4.18
C GLU A 288 20.37 28.58 2.80
N ILE A 289 20.90 27.91 1.77
CA ILE A 289 20.84 28.40 0.38
C ILE A 289 19.39 28.37 -0.11
N GLU A 290 18.67 27.28 0.13
CA GLU A 290 17.26 27.10 -0.24
C GLU A 290 16.39 28.20 0.39
N MET A 291 16.52 28.43 1.69
CA MET A 291 15.69 29.41 2.42
C MET A 291 16.08 30.87 2.16
N LYS A 292 17.32 31.16 1.71
CA LYS A 292 17.75 32.49 1.26
C LYS A 292 17.35 32.79 -0.20
N THR A 293 16.77 31.82 -0.91
CA THR A 293 16.33 32.01 -2.30
C THR A 293 14.97 32.70 -2.36
N PHE A 294 14.95 33.99 -2.71
CA PHE A 294 13.74 34.83 -2.68
C PHE A 294 12.80 34.64 -3.88
N LYS A 295 13.31 34.20 -5.03
CA LYS A 295 12.49 33.99 -6.23
C LYS A 295 11.74 32.67 -6.10
N LYS A 296 10.40 32.73 -6.14
CA LYS A 296 9.53 31.55 -5.99
C LYS A 296 9.85 30.40 -6.95
N LYS A 297 10.21 30.71 -8.20
CA LYS A 297 10.59 29.70 -9.20
C LYS A 297 11.89 28.98 -8.82
N ASP A 298 12.87 29.74 -8.37
CA ASP A 298 14.20 29.22 -8.01
C ASP A 298 14.12 28.45 -6.68
N LYS A 299 13.28 28.90 -5.75
CA LYS A 299 13.02 28.16 -4.50
C LYS A 299 12.41 26.79 -4.77
N ARG A 300 11.38 26.71 -5.62
CA ARG A 300 10.77 25.44 -6.01
C ARG A 300 11.77 24.51 -6.69
N PHE A 301 12.64 25.06 -7.55
CA PHE A 301 13.71 24.30 -8.18
C PHE A 301 14.69 23.71 -7.14
N MET A 302 15.03 24.48 -6.10
CA MET A 302 15.88 23.99 -4.99
C MET A 302 15.19 22.91 -4.16
N GLU A 303 13.88 23.02 -3.91
CA GLU A 303 13.06 21.98 -3.26
C GLU A 303 13.05 20.69 -4.10
N ASP A 304 12.89 20.81 -5.42
CA ASP A 304 12.92 19.68 -6.36
C ASP A 304 14.30 18.99 -6.35
N ILE A 305 15.40 19.75 -6.39
CA ILE A 305 16.77 19.21 -6.28
C ILE A 305 16.96 18.48 -4.94
N ARG A 306 16.47 19.02 -3.83
CA ARG A 306 16.60 18.37 -2.51
C ARG A 306 15.88 17.03 -2.48
N SER A 307 14.68 16.97 -3.06
CA SER A 307 13.93 15.72 -3.24
C SER A 307 14.71 14.73 -4.11
N ASP A 308 15.27 15.18 -5.23
CA ASP A 308 16.05 14.35 -6.15
C ASP A 308 17.34 13.81 -5.50
N ILE A 309 18.09 14.66 -4.79
CA ILE A 309 19.28 14.26 -4.04
C ILE A 309 18.91 13.21 -2.99
N SER A 310 17.88 13.45 -2.19
CA SER A 310 17.43 12.49 -1.16
C SER A 310 17.13 11.11 -1.78
N ARG A 311 16.48 11.13 -2.94
CA ARG A 311 16.13 9.93 -3.69
C ARG A 311 17.36 9.21 -4.27
N GLN A 312 18.33 9.96 -4.79
CA GLN A 312 19.59 9.39 -5.30
C GLN A 312 20.45 8.79 -4.16
N LEU A 313 20.51 9.47 -3.01
CA LEU A 313 21.21 8.97 -1.83
C LEU A 313 20.62 7.64 -1.34
N ARG A 314 19.30 7.49 -1.42
CA ARG A 314 18.63 6.21 -1.16
C ARG A 314 19.10 5.11 -2.12
N ILE A 315 19.18 5.40 -3.43
CA ILE A 315 19.67 4.44 -4.43
C ILE A 315 21.11 3.99 -4.12
N TYR A 316 22.00 4.92 -3.79
CA TYR A 316 23.39 4.56 -3.47
C TYR A 316 23.51 3.63 -2.27
N VAL A 317 22.65 3.77 -1.27
CA VAL A 317 22.64 2.83 -0.13
C VAL A 317 22.00 1.50 -0.50
N GLU A 318 20.99 1.48 -1.37
CA GLU A 318 20.47 0.23 -1.96
C GLU A 318 21.57 -0.53 -2.72
N GLU A 319 22.43 0.15 -3.48
CA GLU A 319 23.57 -0.45 -4.20
C GLU A 319 24.66 -0.97 -3.26
N LEU A 320 24.90 -0.30 -2.12
CA LEU A 320 25.89 -0.74 -1.12
C LEU A 320 25.43 -1.94 -0.29
N MET A 321 24.12 -2.18 -0.20
CA MET A 321 23.52 -3.28 0.57
C MET A 321 23.14 -4.52 -0.26
N GLY A 322 23.18 -4.41 -1.60
CA GLY A 322 22.92 -5.52 -2.54
C GLY A 322 24.11 -6.46 -2.70
#